data_AF-A0A8I1XZG4-F1
#
_entry.id   AF-A0A8I1XZG4-F1
#
_cell.length_a   1.000
_cell.length_b   1.000
_cell.length_c   1.000
_cell.angle_alpha   90.00
_cell.angle_beta   90.00
_cell.angle_gamma   90.00
#
_symmetry.space_group_name_H-M   'P 1'
#
loop_
_entity.id
_entity.type
_entity.pdbx_description
1 polymer ?
#
loop_
_entity_poly.entity_id
_entity_poly.type
_entity_poly.pdbx_seq_one_letter_code
_entity_poly.pdbx_strand_id
1 'polypeptide(L)'
;MSYVEKLDKLFLAGSINALDKNEKLNISDEDINLLHGGRESRNRIIHSSADLVFDKIYSSRDSSIDAELHDLIYEHLKNIARADFIVSKWSFEFQEKEPSNFSDIDNYTKMISDWVLSDFKEEEDFR
;
A
#
# COMPACT_ATOMS: atom_id res chain seq x y z
N MET A 1 6.76 -12.96 26.20
CA MET A 1 6.43 -12.16 25.01
C MET A 1 7.05 -12.85 23.82
N SER A 2 6.23 -13.40 22.93
CA SER A 2 6.67 -14.19 21.77
C SER A 2 7.33 -13.31 20.71
N TYR A 3 8.08 -13.92 19.80
CA TYR A 3 8.71 -13.21 18.67
C TYR A 3 7.66 -12.53 17.77
N VAL A 4 6.50 -13.18 17.63
CA VAL A 4 5.34 -12.65 16.90
C VAL A 4 4.77 -11.41 17.60
N GLU A 5 4.61 -11.42 18.92
CA GLU A 5 4.14 -10.24 19.68
C GLU A 5 5.11 -9.06 19.64
N LYS A 6 6.42 -9.33 19.55
CA LYS A 6 7.44 -8.28 19.38
C LYS A 6 7.38 -7.67 17.98
N LEU A 7 7.23 -8.49 16.95
CA LEU A 7 7.00 -8.03 15.59
C LEU A 7 5.68 -7.25 15.49
N ASP A 8 4.64 -7.70 16.22
CA ASP A 8 3.33 -7.05 16.20
C ASP A 8 3.35 -5.62 16.72
N LYS A 9 4.16 -5.38 17.76
CA LYS A 9 4.44 -4.04 18.31
C LYS A 9 5.35 -3.18 17.42
N LEU A 10 6.12 -3.80 16.54
CA LEU A 10 7.01 -3.12 15.58
C LEU A 10 6.32 -2.87 14.23
N PHE A 11 5.12 -3.40 13.99
CA PHE A 11 4.40 -3.14 12.76
C PHE A 11 3.98 -1.67 12.65
N LEU A 12 3.81 -1.24 11.41
CA LEU A 12 3.39 0.10 10.99
C LEU A 12 2.29 0.68 11.89
N ALA A 13 1.33 -0.12 12.35
CA ALA A 13 0.27 0.30 13.28
C ALA A 13 0.79 0.82 14.63
N GLY A 14 1.69 0.08 15.27
CA GLY A 14 2.30 0.49 16.54
C GLY A 14 3.18 1.73 16.35
N SER A 15 3.91 1.79 15.23
CA SER A 15 4.74 2.93 14.87
C SER A 15 3.91 4.19 14.57
N ILE A 16 2.81 4.09 13.82
CA ILE A 16 1.88 5.20 13.55
C ILE A 16 1.27 5.73 14.85
N ASN A 17 0.76 4.83 15.71
CA ASN A 17 0.18 5.23 17.00
C ASN A 17 1.21 5.86 17.96
N ALA A 18 2.50 5.53 17.80
CA ALA A 18 3.58 6.15 18.56
C ALA A 18 4.04 7.48 17.95
N LEU A 19 3.96 7.62 16.62
CA LEU A 19 4.23 8.84 15.86
C LEU A 19 3.19 9.92 16.16
N ASP A 20 1.91 9.57 16.16
CA ASP A 20 0.77 10.44 16.53
C ASP A 20 0.95 11.10 17.91
N LYS A 21 1.64 10.40 18.83
CA LYS A 21 1.91 10.89 20.19
C LYS A 21 3.18 11.72 20.32
N ASN A 22 3.94 11.91 19.24
CA ASN A 22 5.27 12.50 19.28
C ASN A 22 5.26 13.91 18.68
N GLU A 23 4.92 14.91 19.51
CA GLU A 23 4.81 16.35 19.15
C GLU A 23 6.07 16.97 18.51
N LYS A 24 7.22 16.27 18.53
CA LYS A 24 8.49 16.74 17.94
C LYS A 24 8.59 16.50 16.44
N LEU A 25 7.82 15.57 15.90
CA LEU A 25 7.72 15.35 14.46
C LEU A 25 6.46 16.08 14.02
N ASN A 26 6.63 17.15 13.24
CA ASN A 26 5.53 17.99 12.76
C ASN A 26 4.79 17.25 11.63
N ILE A 27 4.16 16.13 11.98
CA ILE A 27 3.44 15.23 11.08
C ILE A 27 1.99 15.70 11.04
N SER A 28 1.46 15.86 9.83
CA SER A 28 0.08 16.29 9.65
C SER A 28 -0.91 15.12 9.89
N ASP A 29 -2.12 15.45 10.34
CA ASP A 29 -3.22 14.47 10.41
C ASP A 29 -3.50 13.83 9.04
N GLU A 30 -3.26 14.57 7.95
CA GLU A 30 -3.38 14.08 6.58
C GLU A 30 -2.39 12.94 6.30
N ASP A 31 -1.13 13.09 6.70
CA ASP A 31 -0.11 12.04 6.56
C ASP A 31 -0.47 10.80 7.38
N ILE A 32 -0.95 10.99 8.62
CA ILE A 32 -1.38 9.89 9.49
C ILE A 32 -2.54 9.13 8.83
N ASN A 33 -3.53 9.84 8.29
CA ASN A 33 -4.65 9.24 7.58
C ASN A 33 -4.21 8.45 6.34
N LEU A 34 -3.24 8.96 5.58
CA LEU A 34 -2.68 8.26 4.43
C LEU A 34 -1.97 6.96 4.85
N LEU A 35 -1.18 6.99 5.92
CA LEU A 35 -0.52 5.80 6.46
C LEU A 35 -1.53 4.76 6.97
N HIS A 36 -2.60 5.19 7.63
CA HIS A 36 -3.70 4.33 8.04
C HIS A 36 -4.41 3.71 6.81
N GLY A 37 -4.73 4.50 5.80
CA GLY A 37 -5.37 4.04 4.57
C GLY A 37 -4.52 3.02 3.79
N GLY A 38 -3.20 3.22 3.74
CA GLY A 38 -2.26 2.27 3.14
C GLY A 38 -2.23 0.94 3.91
N ARG A 39 -2.20 0.99 5.25
CA ARG A 39 -2.29 -0.21 6.10
C ARG A 39 -3.56 -1.00 5.84
N GLU A 40 -4.72 -0.33 5.85
CA GLU A 40 -6.02 -0.97 5.65
C GLU A 40 -6.14 -1.57 4.26
N SER A 41 -5.64 -0.86 3.24
CA SER A 41 -5.65 -1.33 1.86
C SER A 41 -4.78 -2.57 1.68
N ARG A 42 -3.59 -2.63 2.29
CA ARG A 42 -2.77 -3.85 2.31
C ARG A 42 -3.50 -5.02 2.96
N ASN A 43 -4.11 -4.78 4.13
CA ASN A 43 -4.87 -5.83 4.82
C ASN A 43 -6.03 -6.33 3.95
N ARG A 44 -6.76 -5.43 3.30
CA ARG A 44 -7.82 -5.78 2.36
C ARG A 44 -7.30 -6.59 1.18
N ILE A 45 -6.23 -6.16 0.52
CA ILE A 45 -5.65 -6.94 -0.59
C ILE A 45 -5.30 -8.36 -0.12
N ILE A 46 -4.65 -8.52 1.03
CA ILE A 46 -4.29 -9.85 1.54
C ILE A 46 -5.53 -10.71 1.82
N HIS A 47 -6.56 -10.15 2.46
CA HIS A 47 -7.78 -10.89 2.77
C HIS A 47 -8.64 -11.18 1.52
N SER A 48 -8.88 -10.17 0.69
CA SER A 48 -9.67 -10.30 -0.54
C SER A 48 -8.99 -11.18 -1.58
N SER A 49 -7.66 -11.12 -1.72
CA SER A 49 -6.94 -12.04 -2.62
C SER A 49 -7.01 -13.49 -2.15
N ALA A 50 -7.00 -13.74 -0.84
CA ALA A 50 -7.24 -15.08 -0.31
C ALA A 50 -8.64 -15.57 -0.67
N ASP A 51 -9.67 -14.76 -0.40
CA ASP A 51 -11.08 -15.11 -0.70
C ASP A 51 -11.30 -15.35 -2.20
N LEU A 52 -10.74 -14.51 -3.07
CA LEU A 52 -10.88 -14.61 -4.53
C LEU A 52 -10.07 -15.78 -5.12
N VAL A 53 -8.93 -16.13 -4.54
CA VAL A 53 -8.19 -17.36 -4.90
C VAL A 53 -9.02 -18.59 -4.54
N PHE A 54 -9.67 -18.60 -3.37
CA PHE A 54 -10.58 -19.68 -3.01
C PHE A 54 -11.75 -19.76 -4.00
N ASP A 55 -12.41 -18.64 -4.30
CA ASP A 55 -13.52 -18.64 -5.26
C ASP A 55 -13.09 -19.09 -6.65
N LYS A 56 -11.93 -18.65 -7.17
CA LYS A 56 -11.39 -19.14 -8.47
C LYS A 56 -11.04 -20.63 -8.49
N ILE A 57 -10.64 -21.21 -7.36
CA ILE A 57 -10.36 -22.65 -7.26
C ILE A 57 -11.65 -23.46 -7.29
N TYR A 58 -12.74 -22.92 -6.75
CA TYR A 58 -14.02 -23.65 -6.58
C TYR A 58 -15.10 -23.28 -7.60
N SER A 59 -14.97 -22.16 -8.31
CA SER A 59 -15.88 -21.72 -9.37
C SER A 59 -15.15 -21.71 -10.72
N SER A 60 -15.77 -22.31 -11.73
CA SER A 60 -15.24 -22.41 -13.09
C SER A 60 -14.90 -21.02 -13.63
N ARG A 61 -13.59 -20.75 -13.86
CA ARG A 61 -12.99 -19.54 -14.43
C ARG A 61 -13.99 -18.64 -15.18
N ASP A 62 -14.52 -17.64 -14.48
CA ASP A 62 -15.34 -16.59 -15.08
C ASP A 62 -14.44 -15.35 -15.25
N SER A 63 -14.33 -14.85 -16.49
CA SER A 63 -13.52 -13.67 -16.84
C SER A 63 -14.03 -12.37 -16.22
N SER A 64 -15.29 -12.33 -15.74
CA SER A 64 -15.82 -11.17 -15.01
C SER A 64 -15.15 -10.99 -13.63
N ILE A 65 -14.72 -12.09 -13.00
CA ILE A 65 -14.01 -12.07 -11.71
C ILE A 65 -12.63 -11.42 -11.85
N ASP A 66 -11.99 -11.53 -13.02
CA ASP A 66 -10.66 -10.96 -13.28
C ASP A 66 -10.68 -9.43 -13.35
N ALA A 67 -11.70 -8.85 -13.97
CA ALA A 67 -11.86 -7.39 -14.09
C ALA A 67 -12.21 -6.73 -12.75
N GLU A 68 -13.14 -7.33 -11.97
CA GLU A 68 -13.49 -6.82 -10.63
C GLU A 68 -12.32 -6.91 -9.65
N LEU A 69 -11.51 -7.98 -9.74
CA LEU A 69 -10.30 -8.13 -8.95
C LEU A 69 -9.26 -7.07 -9.32
N HIS A 70 -9.09 -6.79 -10.62
CA HIS A 70 -8.17 -5.76 -11.10
C HIS A 70 -8.54 -4.37 -10.55
N ASP A 71 -9.81 -3.96 -10.66
CA ASP A 71 -10.27 -2.65 -10.19
C ASP A 71 -10.18 -2.51 -8.66
N LEU A 72 -10.54 -3.57 -7.92
CA LEU A 72 -10.41 -3.61 -6.46
C LEU A 72 -8.95 -3.47 -6.02
N ILE A 73 -8.04 -4.20 -6.66
CA ILE A 73 -6.61 -4.15 -6.36
C ILE A 73 -6.06 -2.77 -6.72
N TYR A 74 -6.47 -2.18 -7.83
CA TYR A 74 -5.96 -0.90 -8.30
C TYR A 74 -6.22 0.24 -7.31
N GLU A 75 -7.43 0.37 -6.78
CA GLU A 75 -7.73 1.43 -5.80
C GLU A 75 -6.97 1.23 -4.47
N HIS A 76 -6.86 -0.01 -4.01
CA HIS A 76 -6.08 -0.30 -2.80
C HIS A 76 -4.57 -0.12 -3.01
N LEU A 77 -4.06 -0.38 -4.20
CA LEU A 77 -2.67 -0.18 -4.58
C LEU A 77 -2.29 1.31 -4.55
N LYS A 78 -3.17 2.20 -5.03
CA LYS A 78 -2.94 3.65 -4.94
C LYS A 78 -2.76 4.11 -3.50
N ASN A 79 -3.60 3.63 -2.59
CA ASN A 79 -3.50 3.99 -1.18
C ASN A 79 -2.21 3.49 -0.54
N ILE A 80 -1.74 2.29 -0.93
CA ILE A 80 -0.45 1.76 -0.49
C ILE A 80 0.69 2.63 -1.04
N ALA A 81 0.68 2.97 -2.32
CA ALA A 81 1.72 3.77 -2.94
C ALA A 81 1.81 5.19 -2.35
N ARG A 82 0.67 5.80 -2.00
CA ARG A 82 0.63 7.09 -1.30
C ARG A 82 1.23 7.02 0.11
N ALA A 83 0.93 5.95 0.85
CA ALA A 83 1.53 5.74 2.16
C ALA A 83 3.04 5.50 2.06
N ASP A 84 3.46 4.70 1.07
CA ASP A 84 4.87 4.41 0.79
C ASP A 84 5.66 5.68 0.39
N PHE A 85 5.05 6.57 -0.40
CA PHE A 85 5.62 7.86 -0.74
C PHE A 85 6.00 8.67 0.51
N ILE A 86 5.09 8.77 1.48
CA ILE A 86 5.33 9.52 2.72
C ILE A 86 6.48 8.92 3.51
N VAL A 87 6.50 7.61 3.68
CA VAL A 87 7.57 6.91 4.40
C VAL A 87 8.92 7.11 3.71
N SER A 88 8.95 6.99 2.38
CA SER A 88 10.16 7.18 1.57
C SER A 88 10.65 8.62 1.63
N LYS A 89 9.74 9.59 1.53
CA LYS A 89 10.02 11.01 1.70
C LYS A 89 10.66 11.30 3.06
N TRP A 90 10.02 10.90 4.15
CA TRP A 90 10.55 11.14 5.49
C TRP A 90 11.87 10.42 5.74
N SER A 91 12.02 9.19 5.23
CA SER A 91 13.28 8.46 5.32
C SER A 91 14.42 9.23 4.66
N PHE A 92 14.19 9.79 3.47
CA PHE A 92 15.17 10.64 2.78
C PHE A 92 15.46 11.91 3.57
N GLU A 93 14.43 12.67 3.94
CA GLU A 93 14.59 13.97 4.64
C GLU A 93 15.33 13.82 5.96
N PHE A 94 15.08 12.71 6.67
CA PHE A 94 15.78 12.38 7.90
C PHE A 94 17.25 12.03 7.69
N GLN A 95 17.58 11.26 6.64
CA GLN A 95 18.93 10.81 6.35
C GLN A 95 19.81 11.92 5.77
N GLU A 96 19.31 12.59 4.74
CA GLU A 96 20.03 13.62 4.01
C GLU A 96 19.99 14.98 4.70
N LYS A 97 19.04 15.18 5.63
CA LYS A 97 18.80 16.46 6.32
C LYS A 97 18.47 17.60 5.35
N GLU A 98 17.93 17.25 4.20
CA GLU A 98 17.52 18.15 3.12
C GLU A 98 16.06 17.87 2.75
N PRO A 99 15.30 18.86 2.26
CA PRO A 99 13.95 18.63 1.74
C PRO A 99 13.98 17.61 0.60
N SER A 100 12.99 16.73 0.54
CA SER A 100 12.96 15.74 -0.52
C SER A 100 12.74 16.38 -1.89
N ASN A 101 13.40 15.85 -2.92
CA ASN A 101 13.14 16.19 -4.32
C ASN A 101 12.36 15.08 -5.06
N PHE A 102 11.54 14.31 -4.33
CA PHE A 102 10.68 13.31 -4.96
C PHE A 102 9.69 13.99 -5.92
N SER A 103 9.29 13.28 -6.98
CA SER A 103 8.12 13.65 -7.78
C SER A 103 6.91 13.87 -6.87
N ASP A 104 5.93 14.66 -7.29
CA ASP A 104 4.68 14.77 -6.52
C ASP A 104 4.06 13.39 -6.25
N ILE A 105 3.26 13.33 -5.20
CA ILE A 105 2.66 12.08 -4.70
C ILE A 105 1.83 11.38 -5.77
N ASP A 106 1.19 12.11 -6.68
CA ASP A 106 0.34 11.53 -7.73
C ASP A 106 1.19 10.86 -8.81
N ASN A 107 2.29 11.50 -9.23
CA ASN A 107 3.26 10.92 -10.15
C ASN A 107 3.93 9.68 -9.58
N TYR A 108 4.33 9.72 -8.30
CA TYR A 108 4.88 8.54 -7.62
C TYR A 108 3.85 7.40 -7.55
N THR A 109 2.62 7.72 -7.14
CA THR A 109 1.52 6.77 -7.03
C THR A 109 1.24 6.09 -8.36
N LYS A 110 1.19 6.88 -9.44
CA LYS A 110 1.00 6.37 -10.79
C LYS A 110 2.15 5.46 -11.22
N MET A 111 3.40 5.89 -11.02
CA MET A 111 4.58 5.09 -11.39
C MET A 111 4.58 3.73 -10.70
N ILE A 112 4.33 3.69 -9.39
CA ILE A 112 4.26 2.43 -8.64
C ILE A 112 3.09 1.57 -9.10
N SER A 113 1.93 2.18 -9.33
CA SER A 113 0.73 1.46 -9.76
C SER A 113 0.91 0.85 -11.17
N ASP A 114 1.45 1.63 -12.11
CA ASP A 114 1.78 1.18 -13.46
C ASP A 114 2.86 0.08 -13.45
N TRP A 115 3.87 0.19 -12.58
CA TRP A 115 4.90 -0.83 -12.43
C TRP A 115 4.33 -2.15 -11.91
N VAL A 116 3.57 -2.13 -10.81
CA VAL A 116 2.98 -3.34 -10.22
C VAL A 116 1.97 -4.00 -11.17
N LEU A 117 1.26 -3.20 -11.97
CA LEU A 117 0.28 -3.72 -12.94
C LEU A 117 0.87 -3.98 -14.34
N SER A 118 2.16 -3.70 -14.57
CA SER A 118 2.76 -3.82 -15.90
C SER A 118 2.70 -5.27 -16.43
N ASP A 119 2.89 -6.25 -15.55
CA ASP A 119 2.82 -7.67 -15.89
C ASP A 119 1.40 -8.15 -16.25
N PHE A 120 0.35 -7.43 -15.85
CA PHE A 120 -1.04 -7.77 -16.22
C PHE A 120 -1.39 -7.31 -17.64
N LYS A 121 -0.68 -6.30 -18.18
CA LYS A 121 -0.93 -5.79 -19.54
C LYS A 121 -0.41 -6.74 -20.62
N GLU A 122 0.64 -7.51 -20.34
CA GLU A 122 1.22 -8.44 -21.31
C GLU A 122 0.30 -9.64 -21.60
N GLU A 123 -0.64 -10.02 -20.70
CA GLU A 123 -1.55 -11.13 -20.96
C GLU A 123 -2.75 -10.79 -21.88
N GLU A 124 -3.12 -9.51 -22.02
CA GLU A 124 -4.20 -9.09 -22.94
C GLU A 124 -3.74 -9.06 -24.41
N ASP A 125 -2.48 -8.72 -24.69
CA ASP A 125 -1.95 -8.62 -26.06
C ASP A 125 -1.73 -9.99 -26.74
N PHE A 126 -1.88 -11.09 -26.01
CA PHE A 126 -1.73 -12.47 -26.51
C PHE A 126 -3.05 -13.27 -26.62
N ARG A 127 -4.21 -12.67 -26.33
CA ARG A 127 -5.54 -13.31 -26.50
C ARG A 127 -6.28 -12.78 -27.72
#